data_AF-A0A368EZT0-F1
#
_entry.id   AF-A0A368EZT0-F1
#
_cell.length_a   1.000
_cell.length_b   1.000
_cell.length_c   1.000
_cell.angle_alpha   90.00
_cell.angle_beta   90.00
_cell.angle_gamma   90.00
#
_symmetry.space_group_name_H-M   'P 1'
#
loop_
_entity.id
_entity.type
_entity.pdbx_description
1 polymer ?
#
loop_
_entity_poly.entity_id
_entity_poly.type
_entity_poly.pdbx_seq_one_letter_code
_entity_poly.pdbx_strand_id
1 'polypeptide(L)'
;LIFFRAIYSDKVNGRRYFQVKLTHFIALDEFYVRSCKEEYRYQDMLAELKEDYKGALEDAVPQLWMKGDGAAVWYERRWQRAVVRSPATTSSVTNVELFLIDVGKTITVSSEQVVPLHECYYDSPFAYCCTIGSFEIAPGVR
;
A
#
# COMPACT_ATOMS: atom_id res chain seq x y z
N LEU A 1 5.84 20.38 14.09
CA LEU A 1 5.15 19.61 13.04
C LEU A 1 5.82 19.95 11.71
N ILE A 2 6.58 19.01 11.11
CA ILE A 2 7.13 19.24 9.77
C ILE A 2 6.01 18.93 8.77
N PHE A 3 5.47 19.97 8.16
CA PHE A 3 4.55 19.82 7.03
C PHE A 3 5.38 19.47 5.79
N PHE A 4 5.50 18.17 5.48
CA PHE A 4 6.02 17.78 4.18
C PHE A 4 4.96 18.06 3.12
N ARG A 5 5.08 19.21 2.45
CA ARG A 5 4.50 19.38 1.11
C ARG A 5 5.39 18.56 0.17
N ALA A 6 5.11 17.27 0.09
CA ALA A 6 5.85 16.40 -0.83
C ALA A 6 5.59 16.89 -2.25
N ILE A 7 6.69 17.20 -2.92
CA ILE A 7 6.75 17.67 -4.28
C ILE A 7 7.39 16.54 -5.06
N TYR A 8 6.59 15.88 -5.90
CA TYR A 8 7.10 14.93 -6.88
C TYR A 8 7.50 15.71 -8.14
N SER A 9 8.68 15.43 -8.70
CA SER A 9 9.11 15.94 -10.01
C SER A 9 9.38 14.78 -10.96
N ASP A 10 8.62 14.70 -12.05
CA ASP A 10 8.93 13.80 -13.15
C ASP A 10 10.03 14.45 -14.03
N LYS A 11 11.14 13.74 -14.25
CA LYS A 11 12.32 14.28 -14.96
C LYS A 11 12.11 14.45 -16.47
N VAL A 12 10.96 14.05 -17.02
CA VAL A 12 10.78 13.93 -18.48
C VAL A 12 10.17 15.17 -19.14
N ASN A 13 9.53 16.11 -18.41
CA ASN A 13 8.96 17.33 -19.01
C ASN A 13 8.80 18.47 -18.01
N GLY A 14 9.84 19.28 -17.81
CA GLY A 14 9.79 20.47 -16.95
C GLY A 14 9.54 20.17 -15.45
N ARG A 15 9.69 21.18 -14.60
CA ARG A 15 9.38 21.01 -13.16
C ARG A 15 7.86 21.05 -12.97
N ARG A 16 7.21 19.89 -13.03
CA ARG A 16 5.78 19.77 -12.72
C ARG A 16 5.61 19.28 -11.29
N TYR A 17 5.03 20.14 -10.46
CA TYR A 17 4.78 19.89 -9.05
C TYR A 17 3.36 19.34 -8.89
N PHE A 18 3.19 18.28 -8.12
CA PHE A 18 1.89 17.69 -7.82
C PHE A 18 1.64 17.67 -6.32
N GLN A 19 0.38 17.89 -5.94
CA GLN A 19 -0.05 17.70 -4.56
C GLN A 19 -0.24 16.20 -4.29
N VAL A 20 0.41 15.71 -3.25
CA VAL A 20 0.35 14.31 -2.84
C VAL A 20 0.03 14.19 -1.35
N LYS A 21 -0.44 13.01 -0.94
CA LYS A 21 -0.58 12.61 0.46
C LYS A 21 0.52 11.60 0.80
N LEU A 22 1.24 11.83 1.90
CA LEU A 22 2.13 10.84 2.50
C LEU A 22 1.30 9.73 3.12
N THR A 23 1.40 8.50 2.60
CA THR A 23 0.64 7.34 3.10
C THR A 23 1.44 6.51 4.08
N HIS A 24 2.74 6.38 3.86
CA HIS A 24 3.63 5.65 4.74
C HIS A 24 5.03 6.27 4.71
N PHE A 25 5.63 6.47 5.88
CA PHE A 25 6.98 7.00 6.02
C PHE A 25 7.84 5.95 6.70
N ILE A 26 8.93 5.54 6.05
CA ILE A 26 9.89 4.59 6.60
C ILE A 26 11.17 5.36 6.93
N ALA A 27 11.72 6.05 5.93
CA ALA A 27 12.93 6.85 6.02
C ALA A 27 12.93 7.94 4.94
N LEU A 28 14.01 8.72 4.87
CA LEU A 28 14.15 9.78 3.85
C LEU A 28 14.44 9.22 2.46
N ASP A 29 14.99 8.01 2.37
CA ASP A 29 15.26 7.28 1.14
C ASP A 29 14.12 6.31 0.76
N GLU A 30 13.17 6.07 1.66
CA GLU A 30 11.98 5.25 1.40
C GLU A 30 10.74 5.80 2.11
N PHE A 31 9.81 6.35 1.34
CA PHE A 31 8.47 6.69 1.80
C PHE A 31 7.47 6.59 0.64
N TYR A 32 6.20 6.52 0.95
CA TYR A 32 5.14 6.28 -0.02
C TYR A 32 4.15 7.43 -0.03
N VAL A 33 3.80 7.86 -1.24
CA VAL A 33 2.85 8.94 -1.46
C VAL A 33 1.79 8.56 -2.47
N ARG A 34 0.65 9.24 -2.44
CA ARG A 34 -0.41 9.13 -3.44
C ARG A 34 -0.80 10.47 -4.00
N SER A 35 -1.13 10.49 -5.29
CA SER A 35 -1.64 11.68 -5.95
C SER A 35 -2.97 12.13 -5.34
N CYS A 36 -3.08 13.40 -4.92
CA CYS A 36 -4.36 13.95 -4.48
C CYS A 36 -5.40 13.97 -5.60
N LYS A 37 -4.97 14.00 -6.87
CA LYS A 37 -5.88 13.98 -8.02
C LYS A 37 -6.54 12.63 -8.23
N GLU A 38 -5.91 11.53 -7.77
CA GLU A 38 -6.43 10.17 -7.94
C GLU A 38 -7.08 9.64 -6.67
N GLU A 39 -7.19 10.46 -5.62
CA GLU A 39 -7.78 10.04 -4.36
C GLU A 39 -9.23 9.59 -4.53
N TYR A 40 -10.02 10.21 -5.42
CA TYR A 40 -11.39 9.78 -5.69
C TYR A 40 -11.41 8.33 -6.23
N ARG A 41 -10.55 8.01 -7.21
CA ARG A 41 -10.43 6.65 -7.77
C ARG A 41 -9.99 5.63 -6.72
N TYR A 42 -9.10 6.03 -5.81
CA TYR A 42 -8.71 5.18 -4.71
C TYR A 42 -9.88 4.88 -3.77
N GLN A 43 -10.70 5.89 -3.45
CA GLN A 43 -11.89 5.70 -2.61
C GLN A 43 -12.96 4.87 -3.31
N ASP A 44 -13.14 5.06 -4.62
CA ASP A 44 -14.05 4.25 -5.44
C ASP A 44 -13.61 2.78 -5.43
N MET A 45 -12.32 2.50 -5.66
CA MET A 45 -11.77 1.13 -5.59
C MET A 45 -11.94 0.50 -4.19
N LEU A 46 -11.75 1.27 -3.11
CA LEU A 46 -12.02 0.76 -1.76
C LEU A 46 -13.50 0.41 -1.54
N ALA A 47 -14.42 1.18 -2.13
CA ALA A 47 -15.84 0.91 -2.05
C ALA A 47 -16.21 -0.34 -2.86
N GLU A 48 -15.64 -0.50 -4.06
CA GLU A 48 -15.78 -1.70 -4.89
C GLU A 48 -15.26 -2.95 -4.16
N LEU A 49 -14.03 -2.91 -3.62
CA LEU A 49 -13.48 -4.01 -2.82
C LEU A 49 -14.38 -4.37 -1.64
N LYS A 50 -14.99 -3.37 -0.99
CA LYS A 50 -15.87 -3.61 0.15
C LYS A 50 -17.10 -4.41 -0.23
N GLU A 51 -17.73 -4.08 -1.35
CA GLU A 51 -18.92 -4.78 -1.81
C GLU A 51 -18.58 -6.14 -2.40
N ASP A 52 -17.53 -6.24 -3.24
CA ASP A 52 -17.13 -7.48 -3.91
C ASP A 52 -16.60 -8.55 -2.95
N TYR A 53 -15.90 -8.14 -1.89
CA TYR A 53 -15.36 -9.05 -0.87
C TYR A 53 -16.23 -9.14 0.39
N LYS A 54 -17.48 -8.69 0.33
CA LYS A 54 -18.41 -8.84 1.44
C LYS A 54 -18.68 -10.32 1.72
N GLY A 55 -18.35 -10.77 2.94
CA GLY A 55 -18.49 -12.18 3.32
C GLY A 55 -17.39 -13.10 2.80
N ALA A 56 -16.41 -12.60 2.02
CA ALA A 56 -15.39 -13.43 1.39
C ALA A 56 -14.51 -14.22 2.38
N LEU A 57 -14.40 -13.77 3.64
CA LEU A 57 -13.69 -14.51 4.69
C LEU A 57 -14.47 -15.74 5.20
N GLU A 58 -15.79 -15.74 5.12
CA GLU A 58 -16.65 -16.83 5.59
C GLU A 58 -16.56 -18.04 4.63
N ASP A 59 -16.38 -17.76 3.34
CA ASP A 59 -16.25 -18.75 2.28
C ASP A 59 -14.78 -19.06 1.90
N ALA A 60 -13.81 -18.49 2.63
CA ALA A 60 -12.40 -18.60 2.29
C ALA A 60 -11.90 -20.04 2.46
N VAL A 61 -11.40 -20.61 1.36
CA VAL A 61 -10.74 -21.92 1.37
C VAL A 61 -9.27 -21.73 1.77
N PRO A 62 -8.70 -22.62 2.60
CA PRO A 62 -7.27 -22.59 2.89
C PRO A 62 -6.42 -22.59 1.61
N GLN A 63 -5.57 -21.57 1.49
CA GLN A 63 -4.69 -21.39 0.33
C GLN A 63 -3.23 -21.39 0.77
N LEU A 64 -2.38 -22.00 -0.06
CA LEU A 64 -0.94 -21.84 0.04
C LEU A 64 -0.54 -20.52 -0.62
N TRP A 65 -0.02 -19.59 0.17
CA TRP A 65 0.43 -18.28 -0.28
C TRP A 65 1.88 -18.31 -0.74
N MET A 66 2.13 -17.83 -1.96
CA MET A 66 3.46 -17.72 -2.55
C MET A 66 3.88 -16.25 -2.67
N LYS A 67 5.19 -15.99 -2.58
CA LYS A 67 5.72 -14.65 -2.78
C LYS A 67 5.33 -14.13 -4.18
N GLY A 68 4.73 -12.95 -4.23
CA GLY A 68 4.25 -12.32 -5.46
C GLY A 68 2.75 -12.51 -5.71
N ASP A 69 2.07 -13.37 -4.97
CA ASP A 69 0.62 -13.55 -5.13
C ASP A 69 -0.13 -12.25 -4.79
N GLY A 70 -1.11 -11.91 -5.63
CA GLY A 70 -2.06 -10.84 -5.39
C GLY A 70 -3.08 -11.26 -4.33
N ALA A 71 -3.24 -10.43 -3.31
CA ALA A 71 -4.12 -10.71 -2.18
C ALA A 71 -5.06 -9.52 -1.90
N ALA A 72 -6.30 -9.82 -1.54
CA ALA A 72 -7.18 -8.89 -0.85
C ALA A 72 -7.14 -9.23 0.64
N VAL A 73 -6.97 -8.22 1.49
CA VAL A 73 -6.82 -8.40 2.94
C VAL A 73 -7.77 -7.49 3.71
N TRP A 74 -8.43 -8.05 4.72
CA TRP A 74 -9.22 -7.27 5.67
C TRP A 74 -8.31 -6.76 6.80
N TYR A 75 -7.90 -5.50 6.71
CA TYR A 75 -6.97 -4.89 7.66
C TYR A 75 -7.41 -3.47 8.03
N GLU A 76 -7.35 -3.14 9.33
CA GLU A 76 -7.83 -1.85 9.87
C GLU A 76 -9.30 -1.54 9.46
N ARG A 77 -10.16 -2.57 9.48
CA ARG A 77 -11.61 -2.48 9.18
C ARG A 77 -11.93 -2.05 7.74
N ARG A 78 -11.06 -2.38 6.79
CA ARG A 78 -11.27 -2.15 5.36
C ARG A 78 -10.56 -3.23 4.53
N TRP A 79 -11.13 -3.53 3.37
CA TRP A 79 -10.47 -4.33 2.35
C TRP A 79 -9.38 -3.51 1.66
N GLN A 80 -8.24 -4.12 1.40
CA GLN A 80 -7.10 -3.48 0.73
C GLN A 80 -6.42 -4.47 -0.21
N ARG A 81 -5.86 -3.95 -1.31
CA ARG A 81 -5.01 -4.73 -2.20
C ARG A 81 -3.62 -4.89 -1.59
N ALA A 82 -3.08 -6.10 -1.72
CA ALA A 82 -1.77 -6.45 -1.22
C ALA A 82 -1.06 -7.42 -2.14
N VAL A 83 0.24 -7.56 -1.91
CA VAL A 83 1.07 -8.62 -2.49
C VAL A 83 1.78 -9.38 -1.38
N VAL A 84 1.87 -10.70 -1.51
CA VAL A 84 2.62 -11.53 -0.55
C VAL A 84 4.12 -11.25 -0.68
N ARG A 85 4.75 -10.81 0.42
CA ARG A 85 6.21 -10.60 0.49
C ARG A 85 6.96 -11.83 0.97
N SER A 86 6.44 -12.47 2.02
CA SER A 86 6.99 -13.71 2.56
C SER A 86 5.86 -14.69 2.87
N PRO A 87 5.97 -15.94 2.40
CA PRO A 87 5.01 -16.99 2.72
C PRO A 87 5.08 -17.34 4.22
N ALA A 88 4.03 -17.99 4.73
CA ALA A 88 3.98 -18.44 6.11
C ALA A 88 5.14 -19.41 6.41
N THR A 89 5.99 -19.07 7.38
CA THR A 89 7.24 -19.79 7.65
C THR A 89 7.11 -20.92 8.68
N THR A 90 5.97 -21.06 9.36
CA THR A 90 5.81 -22.05 10.44
C THR A 90 4.48 -22.79 10.38
N SER A 91 4.55 -24.11 10.59
CA SER A 91 3.45 -25.07 10.52
C SER A 91 2.38 -24.93 11.61
N SER A 92 2.57 -24.04 12.59
CA SER A 92 1.63 -23.83 13.70
C SER A 92 0.94 -22.47 13.70
N VAL A 93 1.42 -21.50 12.91
CA VAL A 93 0.83 -20.17 12.80
C VAL A 93 0.92 -19.72 11.34
N THR A 94 -0.21 -19.74 10.64
CA THR A 94 -0.32 -19.41 9.22
C THR A 94 -0.35 -17.90 9.01
N ASN A 95 0.63 -17.18 9.58
CA ASN A 95 0.78 -15.76 9.34
C ASN A 95 1.45 -15.51 8.00
N VAL A 96 0.92 -14.58 7.22
CA VAL A 96 1.46 -14.19 5.92
C VAL A 96 1.94 -12.75 6.00
N GLU A 97 3.14 -12.49 5.49
CA GLU A 97 3.64 -11.13 5.34
C GLU A 97 3.17 -10.55 4.02
N LEU A 98 2.42 -9.45 4.10
CA LEU A 98 1.81 -8.76 2.98
C LEU A 98 2.35 -7.34 2.86
N PHE A 99 2.45 -6.84 1.64
CA PHE A 99 2.72 -5.43 1.35
C PHE A 99 1.47 -4.79 0.75
N LEU A 100 0.89 -3.82 1.47
CA LEU A 100 -0.29 -3.06 1.05
C LEU A 100 0.09 -2.12 -0.09
N ILE A 101 -0.19 -2.52 -1.33
CA ILE A 101 0.36 -1.87 -2.53
C ILE A 101 -0.15 -0.43 -2.72
N ASP A 102 -1.33 -0.11 -2.19
CA ASP A 102 -1.94 1.22 -2.28
C ASP A 102 -1.63 2.12 -1.08
N VAL A 103 -0.76 1.66 -0.18
CA VAL A 103 -0.35 2.40 1.04
C VAL A 103 1.16 2.46 1.16
N GLY A 104 1.86 1.40 0.77
CA GLY A 104 3.31 1.25 0.93
C GLY A 104 3.73 0.64 2.28
N LYS A 105 2.83 -0.06 2.97
CA LYS A 105 3.05 -0.60 4.33
C LYS A 105 3.13 -2.12 4.30
N THR A 106 4.14 -2.69 4.96
CA THR A 106 4.20 -4.14 5.24
C THR A 106 3.41 -4.47 6.50
N ILE A 107 2.63 -5.55 6.45
CA ILE A 107 1.85 -6.08 7.57
C ILE A 107 2.02 -7.59 7.65
N THR A 108 1.84 -8.14 8.85
CA THR A 108 1.74 -9.58 9.08
C THR A 108 0.35 -9.85 9.63
N VAL A 109 -0.40 -10.73 8.95
CA VAL A 109 -1.79 -11.07 9.31
C VAL A 109 -1.97 -12.58 9.29
N SER A 110 -3.00 -13.09 9.97
CA SER A 110 -3.43 -14.48 9.80
C SER A 110 -3.87 -14.70 8.36
N SER A 111 -3.52 -15.84 7.76
CA SER A 111 -3.99 -16.27 6.44
C SER A 111 -5.52 -16.29 6.33
N GLU A 112 -6.23 -16.43 7.45
CA GLU A 112 -7.70 -16.34 7.53
C GLU A 112 -8.24 -14.93 7.25
N GLN A 113 -7.39 -13.91 7.22
CA GLN A 113 -7.77 -12.53 6.89
C GLN A 113 -7.45 -12.18 5.42
N VAL A 114 -7.02 -13.16 4.64
CA VAL A 114 -6.47 -12.99 3.30
C VAL A 114 -7.22 -13.89 2.33
N VAL A 115 -7.59 -13.34 1.18
CA VAL A 115 -8.23 -14.06 0.08
C VAL A 115 -7.59 -13.66 -1.25
N PRO A 116 -7.67 -14.50 -2.31
CA PRO A 116 -7.17 -14.14 -3.63
C PRO A 116 -7.64 -12.77 -4.08
N LEU A 117 -6.73 -11.95 -4.62
CA LEU A 117 -7.13 -10.74 -5.33
C LEU A 117 -7.71 -11.12 -6.69
N HIS A 118 -8.92 -10.66 -6.98
CA HIS A 118 -9.61 -10.89 -8.24
C HIS A 118 -8.90 -10.11 -9.36
N GLU A 119 -8.81 -10.70 -10.54
CA GLU A 119 -7.99 -10.18 -11.66
C GLU A 119 -8.41 -8.78 -12.12
N CYS A 120 -9.69 -8.40 -11.96
CA CYS A 120 -10.16 -7.05 -12.26
C CYS A 120 -9.46 -5.95 -11.43
N TYR A 121 -8.83 -6.31 -10.32
CA TYR A 121 -8.09 -5.38 -9.46
C TYR A 121 -6.58 -5.38 -9.73
N TYR A 122 -6.10 -6.00 -10.81
CA TYR A 122 -4.66 -6.06 -11.17
C TYR A 122 -4.17 -4.80 -11.88
N ASP A 123 -4.81 -3.66 -11.59
CA ASP A 123 -4.40 -2.34 -12.04
C ASP A 123 -3.22 -1.78 -11.24
N SER A 124 -2.60 -0.73 -11.78
CA SER A 124 -1.48 -0.04 -11.13
C SER A 124 -1.80 0.38 -9.68
N PRO A 125 -0.83 0.28 -8.76
CA PRO A 125 -1.01 0.73 -7.38
C PRO A 125 -1.16 2.25 -7.30
N PHE A 126 -1.92 2.72 -6.31
CA PHE A 126 -2.09 4.17 -6.08
C PHE A 126 -0.89 4.80 -5.36
N ALA A 127 -0.11 4.02 -4.61
CA ALA A 127 1.03 4.50 -3.85
C ALA A 127 2.36 4.34 -4.60
N TYR A 128 3.16 5.40 -4.57
CA TYR A 128 4.46 5.49 -5.20
C TYR A 128 5.56 5.55 -4.16
N CYS A 129 6.54 4.65 -4.26
CA CYS A 129 7.76 4.72 -3.46
C CYS A 129 8.61 5.91 -3.91
N CYS A 130 9.08 6.70 -2.96
CA CYS A 130 9.77 7.95 -3.14
C CYS A 130 10.99 8.04 -2.23
N THR A 131 11.93 8.88 -2.65
CA THR A 131 13.13 9.29 -1.92
C THR A 131 13.19 10.82 -1.93
N ILE A 132 13.70 11.41 -0.85
CA ILE A 132 13.88 12.86 -0.75
C ILE A 132 15.05 13.25 -1.64
N GLY A 133 14.82 14.21 -2.53
CA GLY A 133 15.90 14.79 -3.35
C GLY A 133 16.92 15.54 -2.49
N SER A 134 18.02 16.02 -3.09
CA SER A 134 19.08 16.70 -2.35
C SER A 134 18.55 17.86 -1.47
N PHE A 135 18.94 17.87 -0.20
CA PHE A 135 18.60 18.91 0.76
C PHE A 135 19.79 19.23 1.66
N GLU A 136 19.81 20.45 2.20
CA GLU A 136 20.76 20.89 3.22
C GLU A 136 20.04 21.00 4.56
N ILE A 137 20.67 20.52 5.64
CA ILE A 137 20.15 20.64 7.00
C ILE A 137 20.71 21.92 7.60
N ALA A 138 19.87 22.92 7.82
CA ALA A 138 20.28 24.11 8.56
C ALA A 138 20.36 23.78 10.07
N PRO A 139 21.49 24.05 10.75
CA PRO A 139 21.57 23.89 12.20
C PRO A 139 20.62 24.87 12.89
N GLY A 140 19.87 24.40 13.89
CA GLY A 140 18.95 25.24 14.65
C GLY A 140 19.69 26.36 15.39
N VAL A 141 19.16 27.59 15.32
CA VAL A 141 19.61 28.70 16.18
C VAL A 141 19.15 28.37 17.61
N ARG A 142 20.11 28.25 18.53
CA ARG A 142 19.85 28.01 19.95
C ARG A 142 19.25 29.24 20.62
#